data_AF-A0A094F231-F1
#
_entry.id   AF-A0A094F231-F1
#
_cell.length_a   1.000
_cell.length_b   1.000
_cell.length_c   1.000
_cell.angle_alpha   90.00
_cell.angle_beta   90.00
_cell.angle_gamma   90.00
#
_symmetry.space_group_name_H-M   'P 1'
#
loop_
_entity.id
_entity.type
_entity.pdbx_description
1 polymer ?
#
loop_
_entity_poly.entity_id
_entity_poly.type
_entity_poly.pdbx_seq_one_letter_code
_entity_poly.pdbx_strand_id
1 'polypeptide(L)'
;MANESQNEADVDMENEMPSQSTIFTPPSVIHSTLFSGESYTHFSPVPPSLLPIAPSPSTPSSSSSLPKEPSAPAPSSSTPLPKPPAGPPCALGVDEAGRGPVLGPMVYGAFYLPIPLSTPLLSKTHHFDDSKVLTAGFRAQLMETLCTPTVPPAPATSPDPNSLYDNCGWAVSVLSARAISANMMQPATYNLNEQAMDATIHLIKTVYEMGVNVREIYIDTIGQPGPYQKKLERIFPTASITVAKKADSLYPCVSAASVCAKVTRDRALEVLYEAYGGSNEDAVEDVAMGDSEDATEGEAKAAPVVEADWGSGYPSDARCSTWLKRNIDPVFG
;
A
#
# COMPACT_ATOMS: atom_id res chain seq x y z
N MET A 1 17.94 -12.40 53.92
CA MET A 1 18.32 -10.98 53.87
C MET A 1 19.58 -10.89 53.02
N ALA A 2 19.50 -11.10 51.70
CA ALA A 2 19.01 -10.18 50.68
C ALA A 2 19.86 -8.91 50.60
N ASN A 3 20.94 -8.95 49.80
CA ASN A 3 21.44 -7.79 49.07
C ASN A 3 22.42 -8.26 47.98
N GLU A 4 21.91 -8.58 46.80
CA GLU A 4 22.69 -8.55 45.56
C GLU A 4 21.89 -7.74 44.54
N SER A 5 22.39 -6.53 44.32
CA SER A 5 21.96 -5.56 43.33
C SER A 5 22.28 -6.09 41.93
N GLN A 6 21.26 -6.50 41.19
CA GLN A 6 21.34 -6.70 39.75
C GLN A 6 21.18 -5.34 39.07
N ASN A 7 22.26 -4.83 38.49
CA ASN A 7 22.19 -3.82 37.44
C ASN A 7 21.70 -4.53 36.17
N GLU A 8 20.43 -4.32 35.81
CA GLU A 8 19.96 -4.51 34.45
C GLU A 8 20.50 -3.35 33.62
N ALA A 9 21.34 -3.66 32.64
CA ALA A 9 21.73 -2.72 31.61
C ALA A 9 20.59 -2.68 30.58
N ASP A 10 19.80 -1.61 30.62
CA ASP A 10 18.97 -1.17 29.51
C ASP A 10 19.87 -0.98 28.28
N VAL A 11 19.66 -1.80 27.26
CA VAL A 11 20.24 -1.56 25.94
C VAL A 11 19.19 -0.77 25.17
N ASP A 12 19.32 0.55 25.25
CA ASP A 12 18.65 1.51 24.37
C ASP A 12 18.93 1.14 22.91
N MET A 13 17.94 0.57 22.24
CA MET A 13 17.93 0.37 20.79
C MET A 13 17.39 1.64 20.13
N GLU A 14 18.11 2.75 20.30
CA GLU A 14 17.86 3.99 19.58
C GLU A 14 18.47 3.89 18.17
N ASN A 15 17.59 3.83 17.18
CA ASN A 15 17.63 4.63 15.96
C ASN A 15 18.98 4.72 15.21
N GLU A 16 19.46 3.62 14.64
CA GLU A 16 20.44 3.69 13.55
C GLU A 16 19.70 3.81 12.20
N MET A 17 19.73 5.02 11.62
CA MET A 17 19.46 5.21 10.20
C MET A 17 20.45 4.36 9.39
N PRO A 18 19.99 3.43 8.53
CA PRO A 18 20.91 2.68 7.69
C PRO A 18 21.62 3.61 6.72
N SER A 19 22.94 3.42 6.64
CA SER A 19 23.85 4.04 5.69
C SER A 19 23.37 3.88 4.24
N GLN A 20 23.75 4.86 3.40
CA GLN A 20 23.39 5.07 1.98
C GLN A 20 23.61 3.86 1.04
N SER A 21 22.85 2.80 1.26
CA SER A 21 22.46 1.82 0.26
C SER A 21 21.19 2.36 -0.38
N THR A 22 21.08 2.28 -1.71
CA THR A 22 19.96 2.84 -2.49
C THR A 22 18.62 2.40 -1.90
N ILE A 23 17.91 3.33 -1.24
CA ILE A 23 16.61 3.07 -0.63
C ILE A 23 15.65 2.67 -1.75
N PHE A 24 15.17 1.43 -1.71
CA PHE A 24 14.22 0.92 -2.70
C PHE A 24 13.00 1.83 -2.78
N THR A 25 12.72 2.35 -3.97
CA THR A 25 11.54 3.17 -4.24
C THR A 25 10.54 2.33 -5.03
N PRO A 26 9.37 1.97 -4.44
CA PRO A 26 8.39 1.15 -5.13
C PRO A 26 7.80 1.90 -6.33
N PRO A 27 7.34 1.19 -7.38
CA PRO A 27 6.74 1.80 -8.57
C PRO A 27 5.42 2.55 -8.29
N SER A 28 4.85 2.36 -7.09
CA SER A 28 3.72 3.15 -6.59
C SER A 28 4.08 4.59 -6.20
N VAL A 29 5.35 4.94 -6.03
CA VAL A 29 5.78 6.31 -5.68
C VAL A 29 5.98 7.10 -6.97
N ILE A 30 4.96 7.87 -7.36
CA ILE A 30 4.97 8.66 -8.60
C ILE A 30 5.28 10.12 -8.25
N HIS A 31 6.54 10.51 -8.42
CA HIS A 31 7.06 11.83 -8.01
C HIS A 31 6.23 13.00 -8.56
N SER A 32 5.90 12.99 -9.86
CA SER A 32 5.13 14.08 -10.49
C SER A 32 3.77 14.30 -9.82
N THR A 33 3.09 13.23 -9.42
CA THR A 33 1.76 13.27 -8.82
C THR A 33 1.81 13.61 -7.34
N LEU A 34 2.84 13.15 -6.63
CA LEU A 34 3.11 13.58 -5.27
C LEU A 34 3.36 15.09 -5.20
N PHE A 35 4.18 15.63 -6.11
CA PHE A 35 4.48 17.06 -6.17
C PHE A 35 3.28 17.91 -6.61
N SER A 36 2.41 17.41 -7.48
CA SER A 36 1.16 18.12 -7.83
C SER A 36 0.14 18.12 -6.69
N GLY A 37 0.30 17.22 -5.70
CA GLY A 37 -0.64 17.01 -4.61
C GLY A 37 -1.93 16.33 -5.06
N GLU A 38 -1.93 15.64 -6.20
CA GLU A 38 -3.07 14.86 -6.66
C GLU A 38 -3.12 13.49 -5.97
N SER A 39 -4.33 12.99 -5.73
CA SER A 39 -4.52 11.60 -5.29
C SER A 39 -4.46 10.68 -6.50
N TYR A 40 -3.96 9.46 -6.30
CA TYR A 40 -3.82 8.49 -7.38
C TYR A 40 -3.90 7.06 -6.89
N THR A 41 -4.03 6.12 -7.83
CA THR A 41 -4.01 4.70 -7.56
C THR A 41 -2.99 4.02 -8.46
N HIS A 42 -2.23 3.09 -7.89
CA HIS A 42 -1.29 2.24 -8.61
C HIS A 42 -1.71 0.78 -8.44
N PHE A 43 -1.73 0.03 -9.54
CA PHE A 43 -1.98 -1.41 -9.53
C PHE A 43 -0.76 -2.11 -10.15
N SER A 44 -0.29 -3.16 -9.50
CA SER A 44 0.69 -4.06 -10.12
C SER A 44 0.06 -4.76 -11.33
N PRO A 45 0.87 -5.22 -12.30
CA PRO A 45 0.39 -6.20 -13.28
C PRO A 45 -0.22 -7.41 -12.59
N VAL A 46 -1.29 -7.98 -13.15
CA VAL A 46 -1.86 -9.24 -12.64
C VAL A 46 -1.00 -10.40 -13.13
N PRO A 47 -0.42 -11.21 -12.23
CA PRO A 47 0.29 -12.41 -12.66
C PRO A 47 -0.64 -13.35 -13.43
N PRO A 48 -0.19 -13.97 -14.54
CA PRO A 48 -0.99 -14.91 -15.31
C PRO A 48 -1.55 -16.08 -14.48
N SER A 49 -0.87 -16.43 -13.39
CA SER A 49 -1.29 -17.45 -12.41
C SER A 49 -2.63 -17.14 -11.74
N LEU A 50 -3.07 -15.87 -11.72
CA LEU A 50 -4.33 -15.43 -11.11
C LEU A 50 -5.51 -15.36 -12.10
N LEU A 51 -5.23 -15.53 -13.39
CA LEU A 51 -6.22 -15.38 -14.46
C LEU A 51 -6.75 -16.74 -14.93
N PRO A 52 -7.91 -16.77 -15.61
CA PRO A 52 -8.39 -17.98 -16.28
C PRO A 52 -7.35 -18.59 -17.22
N ILE A 53 -7.16 -19.90 -17.13
CA ILE A 53 -6.40 -20.64 -18.14
C ILE A 53 -7.22 -20.66 -19.43
N ALA A 54 -6.67 -20.12 -20.51
CA ALA A 54 -7.30 -20.23 -21.82
C ALA A 54 -7.46 -21.71 -22.20
N PRO A 55 -8.64 -22.16 -22.68
CA PRO A 55 -8.79 -23.54 -23.15
C PRO A 55 -7.78 -23.80 -24.26
N SER A 56 -7.00 -24.87 -24.12
CA SER A 56 -6.08 -25.31 -25.17
C SER A 56 -6.86 -25.59 -26.46
N PRO A 57 -6.34 -25.21 -27.65
CA PRO A 57 -6.98 -25.58 -28.90
C PRO A 57 -6.95 -27.10 -29.01
N SER A 58 -8.11 -27.73 -28.83
CA SER A 58 -8.27 -29.16 -29.05
C SER A 58 -7.94 -29.46 -30.50
N THR A 59 -6.91 -30.30 -30.70
CA THR A 59 -6.56 -30.91 -31.97
C THR A 59 -7.80 -31.63 -32.52
N PRO A 60 -8.27 -31.34 -33.75
CA PRO A 60 -9.37 -32.10 -34.32
C PRO A 60 -8.86 -33.51 -34.59
N SER A 61 -9.35 -34.47 -33.79
CA SER A 61 -9.18 -35.89 -34.08
C SER A 61 -10.01 -36.21 -35.32
N SER A 62 -9.32 -36.42 -36.44
CA SER A 62 -9.90 -36.94 -37.66
C SER A 62 -10.29 -38.40 -37.46
N SER A 63 -11.58 -38.65 -37.24
CA SER A 63 -12.19 -39.96 -37.45
C SER A 63 -13.43 -39.83 -38.36
N SER A 64 -13.55 -40.84 -39.22
CA SER A 64 -14.29 -40.90 -40.48
C SER A 64 -15.82 -40.85 -40.39
N SER A 65 -16.48 -40.40 -41.47
CA SER A 65 -17.45 -41.17 -42.30
C SER A 65 -18.63 -40.35 -42.85
N LEU A 66 -19.17 -40.85 -43.96
CA LEU A 66 -20.11 -40.28 -44.95
C LEU A 66 -21.49 -39.79 -44.43
N PRO A 67 -22.22 -38.97 -45.22
CA PRO A 67 -23.43 -38.28 -44.78
C PRO A 67 -24.72 -39.13 -44.93
N LYS A 68 -25.68 -38.94 -44.01
CA LYS A 68 -27.06 -39.43 -44.15
C LYS A 68 -28.04 -38.27 -43.96
N GLU A 69 -29.04 -38.26 -44.83
CA GLU A 69 -30.08 -37.24 -45.10
C GLU A 69 -31.00 -36.83 -43.93
N PRO A 70 -31.79 -35.73 -44.08
CA PRO A 70 -32.36 -34.97 -42.98
C PRO A 70 -33.75 -35.45 -42.54
N SER A 71 -34.02 -35.41 -41.23
CA SER A 71 -35.39 -35.50 -40.69
C SER A 71 -35.63 -34.46 -39.58
N ALA A 72 -36.69 -33.67 -39.80
CA ALA A 72 -37.52 -32.78 -38.98
C ALA A 72 -37.00 -32.13 -37.66
N PRO A 73 -37.45 -30.89 -37.35
CA PRO A 73 -36.94 -30.10 -36.22
C PRO A 73 -37.64 -30.46 -34.90
N ALA A 74 -36.85 -30.68 -33.85
CA ALA A 74 -37.29 -30.77 -32.45
C ALA A 74 -36.59 -29.67 -31.62
N PRO A 75 -37.16 -29.29 -30.46
CA PRO A 75 -37.19 -27.91 -29.99
C PRO A 75 -35.84 -27.41 -29.47
N SER A 76 -35.61 -26.12 -29.65
CA SER A 76 -34.44 -25.37 -29.20
C SER A 76 -34.28 -25.46 -27.67
N SER A 77 -33.45 -26.40 -27.21
CA SER A 77 -32.87 -26.36 -25.89
C SER A 77 -31.82 -25.24 -25.88
N SER A 78 -32.16 -24.10 -25.31
CA SER A 78 -31.19 -23.07 -24.95
C SER A 78 -30.32 -23.60 -23.80
N THR A 79 -29.30 -24.37 -24.14
CA THR A 79 -28.20 -24.64 -23.21
C THR A 79 -27.53 -23.29 -22.91
N PRO A 80 -27.44 -22.86 -21.63
CA PRO A 80 -26.64 -21.70 -21.29
C PRO A 80 -25.22 -21.96 -21.80
N LEU A 81 -24.66 -21.01 -22.55
CA LEU A 81 -23.25 -21.09 -22.92
C LEU A 81 -22.42 -21.33 -21.64
N PRO A 82 -21.44 -22.26 -21.65
CA PRO A 82 -20.61 -22.50 -20.50
C PRO A 82 -19.93 -21.19 -20.08
N LYS A 83 -20.16 -20.78 -18.83
CA LYS A 83 -19.49 -19.63 -18.22
C LYS A 83 -17.97 -19.88 -18.35
N PRO A 84 -17.18 -18.93 -18.88
CA PRO A 84 -15.74 -19.11 -19.00
C PRO A 84 -15.15 -19.53 -17.65
N PRO A 85 -14.14 -20.43 -17.63
CA PRO A 85 -13.56 -20.90 -16.38
C PRO A 85 -13.07 -19.69 -15.59
N ALA A 86 -13.49 -19.57 -14.34
CA ALA A 86 -12.93 -18.54 -13.47
C ALA A 86 -11.46 -18.89 -13.17
N GLY A 87 -10.59 -17.88 -13.02
CA GLY A 87 -9.24 -18.07 -12.50
C GLY A 87 -9.26 -18.72 -11.10
N PRO A 88 -8.11 -19.06 -10.50
CA PRO A 88 -8.09 -19.64 -9.17
C PRO A 88 -8.78 -18.71 -8.15
N PRO A 89 -9.52 -19.26 -7.17
CA PRO A 89 -10.17 -18.44 -6.17
C PRO A 89 -9.12 -17.72 -5.31
N CYS A 90 -9.24 -16.40 -5.21
CA CYS A 90 -8.27 -15.54 -4.54
C CYS A 90 -8.82 -14.94 -3.25
N ALA A 91 -7.93 -14.80 -2.27
CA ALA A 91 -8.13 -13.94 -1.11
C ALA A 91 -7.60 -12.53 -1.42
N LEU A 92 -8.24 -11.51 -0.88
CA LEU A 92 -7.85 -10.11 -0.99
C LEU A 92 -7.81 -9.49 0.42
N GLY A 93 -6.67 -8.94 0.81
CA GLY A 93 -6.48 -8.17 2.03
C GLY A 93 -6.48 -6.67 1.74
N VAL A 94 -7.04 -5.85 2.63
CA VAL A 94 -6.98 -4.39 2.60
C VAL A 94 -6.57 -3.85 3.96
N ASP A 95 -5.63 -2.89 3.95
CA ASP A 95 -5.21 -2.15 5.14
C ASP A 95 -4.83 -0.70 4.73
N GLU A 96 -4.57 0.16 5.71
CA GLU A 96 -4.17 1.55 5.52
C GLU A 96 -2.89 1.94 6.28
N ALA A 97 -2.34 3.08 5.87
CA ALA A 97 -1.29 3.80 6.58
C ALA A 97 -1.55 5.31 6.51
N GLY A 98 -1.16 6.05 7.54
CA GLY A 98 -1.18 7.52 7.49
C GLY A 98 -2.53 8.17 7.81
N ARG A 99 -3.40 7.52 8.58
CA ARG A 99 -4.69 8.10 8.99
C ARG A 99 -4.59 9.19 10.08
N GLY A 100 -3.69 8.99 11.04
CA GLY A 100 -3.50 9.87 12.21
C GLY A 100 -2.54 11.07 12.04
N PRO A 101 -1.48 10.98 11.22
CA PRO A 101 -0.59 12.10 10.92
C PRO A 101 -1.32 13.32 10.33
N VAL A 102 -0.78 14.51 10.62
CA VAL A 102 -1.19 15.77 10.00
C VAL A 102 -0.37 16.12 8.76
N LEU A 103 0.74 15.40 8.53
CA LEU A 103 1.60 15.52 7.35
C LEU A 103 1.52 14.27 6.46
N GLY A 104 1.60 14.51 5.15
CA GLY A 104 1.69 13.46 4.14
C GLY A 104 0.36 12.83 3.73
N PRO A 105 0.41 11.88 2.79
CA PRO A 105 -0.77 11.19 2.32
C PRO A 105 -1.27 10.12 3.29
N MET A 106 -2.55 9.80 3.17
CA MET A 106 -3.13 8.56 3.67
C MET A 106 -3.11 7.53 2.54
N VAL A 107 -2.57 6.34 2.78
CA VAL A 107 -2.41 5.30 1.76
C VAL A 107 -3.23 4.08 2.13
N TYR A 108 -4.09 3.63 1.22
CA TYR A 108 -4.75 2.34 1.28
C TYR A 108 -3.98 1.33 0.45
N GLY A 109 -3.69 0.15 1.00
CA GLY A 109 -3.08 -0.97 0.29
C GLY A 109 -4.09 -2.09 0.08
N ALA A 110 -4.03 -2.73 -1.08
CA ALA A 110 -4.72 -3.99 -1.36
C ALA A 110 -3.69 -5.03 -1.82
N PHE A 111 -3.88 -6.27 -1.39
CA PHE A 111 -3.01 -7.39 -1.74
C PHE A 111 -3.86 -8.62 -2.01
N TYR A 112 -3.59 -9.36 -3.08
CA TYR A 112 -4.40 -10.51 -3.47
C TYR A 112 -3.57 -11.66 -4.06
N LEU A 113 -3.99 -12.88 -3.75
CA LEU A 113 -3.34 -14.12 -4.16
C LEU A 113 -4.29 -15.33 -4.08
N PRO A 114 -3.96 -16.48 -4.68
CA PRO A 114 -4.78 -17.68 -4.58
C PRO A 114 -4.91 -18.12 -3.12
N ILE A 115 -6.13 -18.46 -2.69
CA ILE A 115 -6.42 -18.85 -1.30
C ILE A 115 -5.45 -19.92 -0.77
N PRO A 116 -5.12 -21.00 -1.53
CA PRO A 116 -4.19 -22.02 -1.05
C PRO A 116 -2.76 -21.52 -0.77
N LEU A 117 -2.35 -20.38 -1.32
CA LEU A 117 -1.02 -19.80 -1.13
C LEU A 117 -0.96 -18.81 0.05
N SER A 118 -2.09 -18.34 0.58
CA SER A 118 -2.15 -17.33 1.64
C SER A 118 -1.22 -17.63 2.81
N THR A 119 -1.39 -18.76 3.51
CA THR A 119 -0.52 -19.12 4.65
C THR A 119 0.86 -19.65 4.23
N PRO A 120 0.98 -20.58 3.26
CA PRO A 120 2.29 -21.12 2.89
C PRO A 120 3.25 -20.05 2.36
N LEU A 121 2.81 -19.21 1.43
CA LEU A 121 3.66 -18.22 0.80
C LEU A 121 3.92 -17.04 1.73
N LEU A 122 2.86 -16.45 2.30
CA LEU A 122 3.02 -15.20 3.06
C LEU A 122 3.63 -15.45 4.44
N SER A 123 3.05 -16.33 5.26
CA SER A 123 3.54 -16.51 6.64
C SER A 123 4.75 -17.44 6.75
N LYS A 124 4.76 -18.56 6.02
CA LYS A 124 5.82 -19.57 6.19
C LYS A 124 7.09 -19.27 5.39
N THR A 125 6.93 -18.78 4.15
CA THR A 125 8.07 -18.52 3.25
C THR A 125 8.61 -17.10 3.41
N HIS A 126 7.74 -16.09 3.40
CA HIS A 126 8.13 -14.67 3.38
C HIS A 126 7.95 -13.95 4.72
N HIS A 127 7.44 -14.63 5.75
CA HIS A 127 7.29 -14.08 7.11
C HIS A 127 6.52 -12.75 7.16
N PHE A 128 5.41 -12.66 6.42
CA PHE A 128 4.38 -11.63 6.63
C PHE A 128 3.67 -11.91 7.96
N ASP A 129 4.33 -11.54 9.05
CA ASP A 129 3.84 -11.60 10.43
C ASP A 129 3.07 -10.33 10.79
N ASP A 130 2.75 -10.12 12.07
CA ASP A 130 2.13 -8.88 12.55
C ASP A 130 2.95 -7.67 12.08
N SER A 131 2.31 -6.78 11.31
CA SER A 131 2.98 -5.68 10.62
C SER A 131 3.62 -4.66 11.58
N LYS A 132 3.27 -4.70 12.87
CA LYS A 132 3.87 -3.88 13.94
C LYS A 132 5.17 -4.47 14.48
N VAL A 133 5.41 -5.76 14.25
CA VAL A 133 6.67 -6.45 14.59
C VAL A 133 7.69 -6.26 13.47
N LEU A 134 7.25 -6.05 12.23
CA LEU A 134 8.12 -5.87 11.08
C LEU A 134 8.82 -4.48 11.12
N THR A 135 10.14 -4.49 11.02
CA THR A 135 10.95 -3.27 10.92
C THR A 135 10.73 -2.57 9.57
N ALA A 136 10.98 -1.26 9.49
CA ALA A 136 10.85 -0.51 8.24
C ALA A 136 11.72 -1.10 7.11
N GLY A 137 12.97 -1.48 7.42
CA GLY A 137 13.89 -2.10 6.46
C GLY A 137 13.38 -3.45 5.95
N PHE A 138 12.82 -4.31 6.81
CA PHE A 138 12.25 -5.58 6.38
C PHE A 138 11.00 -5.39 5.53
N ARG A 139 10.13 -4.43 5.88
CA ARG A 139 8.98 -4.07 5.02
C ARG A 139 9.44 -3.61 3.62
N ALA A 140 10.50 -2.82 3.54
CA ALA A 140 11.07 -2.39 2.25
C ALA A 140 11.59 -3.57 1.43
N GLN A 141 12.28 -4.54 2.05
CA GLN A 141 12.74 -5.77 1.38
C GLN A 141 11.59 -6.64 0.86
N LEU A 142 10.51 -6.78 1.64
CA LEU A 142 9.31 -7.49 1.19
C LEU A 142 8.66 -6.79 -0.01
N MET A 143 8.57 -5.46 0.04
CA MET A 143 8.04 -4.66 -1.07
C MET A 143 8.91 -4.78 -2.33
N GLU A 144 10.24 -4.77 -2.17
CA GLU A 144 11.18 -4.97 -3.27
C GLU A 144 11.02 -6.35 -3.91
N THR A 145 10.90 -7.40 -3.09
CA THR A 145 10.64 -8.78 -3.55
C THR A 145 9.31 -8.89 -4.29
N LEU A 146 8.28 -8.18 -3.83
CA LEU A 146 6.97 -8.13 -4.47
C LEU A 146 7.00 -7.40 -5.82
N CYS A 147 7.93 -6.45 -6.00
CA CYS A 147 8.05 -5.65 -7.23
C CYS A 147 9.08 -6.21 -8.23
N THR A 148 9.91 -7.17 -7.81
CA THR A 148 11.03 -7.67 -8.60
C THR A 148 10.72 -9.04 -9.20
N PRO A 149 10.76 -9.19 -10.54
CA PRO A 149 10.61 -10.49 -11.18
C PRO A 149 11.71 -11.46 -10.76
N THR A 150 11.36 -12.74 -10.62
CA THR A 150 12.31 -13.82 -10.36
C THR A 150 13.25 -13.98 -11.58
N VAL A 151 14.56 -13.87 -11.39
CA VAL A 151 15.59 -14.00 -12.45
C VAL A 151 16.31 -15.36 -12.30
N PRO A 152 16.58 -16.10 -13.41
CA PRO A 152 16.29 -15.79 -14.81
C PRO A 152 14.78 -15.89 -15.09
N PRO A 153 14.26 -15.24 -16.15
CA PRO A 153 12.89 -15.49 -16.57
C PRO A 153 12.76 -17.00 -16.77
N ALA A 154 11.99 -17.65 -15.90
CA ALA A 154 11.67 -19.05 -16.06
C ALA A 154 11.16 -19.22 -17.50
N PRO A 155 11.53 -20.29 -18.22
CA PRO A 155 10.84 -20.60 -19.46
C PRO A 155 9.33 -20.48 -19.19
N ALA A 156 8.62 -19.77 -20.07
CA ALA A 156 7.30 -19.15 -19.90
C ALA A 156 6.13 -20.10 -19.53
N THR A 157 6.41 -21.20 -18.87
CA THR A 157 5.54 -22.35 -18.65
C THR A 157 5.31 -22.69 -17.18
N SER A 158 6.03 -22.09 -16.22
CA SER A 158 5.68 -22.25 -14.80
C SER A 158 6.19 -21.11 -13.91
N PRO A 159 5.32 -20.39 -13.18
CA PRO A 159 5.74 -19.42 -12.16
C PRO A 159 6.52 -20.12 -11.04
N ASP A 160 7.49 -19.44 -10.43
CA ASP A 160 8.14 -19.95 -9.21
C ASP A 160 7.09 -19.98 -8.09
N PRO A 161 6.75 -21.14 -7.49
CA PRO A 161 5.74 -21.24 -6.45
C PRO A 161 6.07 -20.42 -5.19
N ASN A 162 7.33 -20.02 -4.99
CA ASN A 162 7.76 -19.19 -3.86
C ASN A 162 7.91 -17.71 -4.21
N SER A 163 7.70 -17.31 -5.46
CA SER A 163 7.86 -15.91 -5.87
C SER A 163 6.61 -15.09 -5.51
N LEU A 164 6.80 -13.96 -4.83
CA LEU A 164 5.71 -13.01 -4.59
C LEU A 164 5.26 -12.37 -5.90
N TYR A 165 6.21 -11.95 -6.74
CA TYR A 165 5.94 -11.31 -8.02
C TYR A 165 5.10 -12.19 -8.96
N ASP A 166 5.36 -13.50 -9.00
CA ASP A 166 4.70 -14.42 -9.93
C ASP A 166 3.33 -14.93 -9.43
N ASN A 167 3.02 -14.79 -8.13
CA ASN A 167 1.83 -15.39 -7.51
C ASN A 167 0.91 -14.40 -6.79
N CYS A 168 1.31 -13.14 -6.69
CA CYS A 168 0.57 -12.13 -5.95
C CYS A 168 0.40 -10.87 -6.79
N GLY A 169 -0.74 -10.20 -6.63
CA GLY A 169 -0.92 -8.84 -7.10
C GLY A 169 -1.16 -7.90 -5.93
N TRP A 170 -0.87 -6.63 -6.13
CA TRP A 170 -1.07 -5.60 -5.13
C TRP A 170 -1.47 -4.28 -5.78
N ALA A 171 -2.02 -3.39 -4.97
CA ALA A 171 -2.39 -2.06 -5.38
C ALA A 171 -2.33 -1.11 -4.19
N VAL A 172 -2.18 0.18 -4.47
CA VAL A 172 -2.29 1.23 -3.47
C VAL A 172 -3.11 2.40 -3.99
N SER A 173 -3.92 2.99 -3.12
CA SER A 173 -4.59 4.28 -3.35
C SER A 173 -3.98 5.31 -2.41
N VAL A 174 -3.30 6.30 -2.98
CA VAL A 174 -2.64 7.38 -2.26
C VAL A 174 -3.58 8.58 -2.24
N LEU A 175 -4.15 8.88 -1.07
CA LEU A 175 -4.98 10.05 -0.82
C LEU A 175 -4.08 11.19 -0.31
N SER A 176 -3.86 12.20 -1.15
CA SER A 176 -2.99 13.32 -0.81
C SER A 176 -3.59 14.16 0.33
N ALA A 177 -2.75 14.76 1.17
CA ALA A 177 -3.19 15.69 2.21
C ALA A 177 -4.05 16.83 1.63
N ARG A 178 -3.67 17.33 0.45
CA ARG A 178 -4.43 18.33 -0.31
C ARG A 178 -5.85 17.85 -0.64
N ALA A 179 -6.00 16.64 -1.18
CA ALA A 179 -7.31 16.10 -1.54
C ALA A 179 -8.16 15.80 -0.31
N ILE A 180 -7.55 15.24 0.76
CA ILE A 180 -8.23 14.98 2.03
C ILE A 180 -8.80 16.28 2.59
N SER A 181 -7.97 17.32 2.73
CA SER A 181 -8.40 18.62 3.21
C SER A 181 -9.45 19.25 2.32
N ALA A 182 -9.25 19.25 0.99
CA ALA A 182 -10.21 19.82 0.05
C ALA A 182 -11.60 19.14 0.16
N ASN A 183 -11.63 17.83 0.26
CA ASN A 183 -12.86 17.03 0.40
C ASN A 183 -13.56 17.25 1.76
N MET A 184 -12.80 17.31 2.86
CA MET A 184 -13.35 17.53 4.20
C MET A 184 -13.89 18.96 4.39
N MET A 185 -13.42 19.93 3.59
CA MET A 185 -13.86 21.32 3.62
C MET A 185 -14.99 21.65 2.63
N GLN A 186 -15.53 20.66 1.92
CA GLN A 186 -16.65 20.86 1.01
C GLN A 186 -17.95 21.21 1.76
N PRO A 187 -18.89 21.95 1.13
CA PRO A 187 -20.19 22.25 1.73
C PRO A 187 -21.02 21.00 2.05
N ALA A 188 -20.92 19.97 1.20
CA ALA A 188 -21.51 18.66 1.46
C ALA A 188 -20.56 17.84 2.34
N THR A 189 -21.10 17.14 3.34
CA THR A 189 -20.29 16.30 4.22
C THR A 189 -19.67 15.15 3.42
N TYR A 190 -18.34 15.18 3.28
CA TYR A 190 -17.55 14.06 2.78
C TYR A 190 -16.36 13.81 3.73
N ASN A 191 -16.64 13.05 4.79
CA ASN A 191 -15.71 12.89 5.90
C ASN A 191 -14.64 11.82 5.60
N LEU A 192 -13.60 11.75 6.45
CA LEU A 192 -12.48 10.83 6.24
C LEU A 192 -12.89 9.36 6.19
N ASN A 193 -13.94 8.93 6.92
CA ASN A 193 -14.43 7.55 6.84
C ASN A 193 -15.09 7.24 5.49
N GLU A 194 -15.75 8.23 4.88
CA GLU A 194 -16.36 8.07 3.56
C GLU A 194 -15.28 8.00 2.49
N GLN A 195 -14.29 8.90 2.55
CA GLN A 195 -13.11 8.88 1.67
C GLN A 195 -12.35 7.55 1.75
N ALA A 196 -12.10 7.06 2.97
CA ALA A 196 -11.49 5.77 3.25
C ALA A 196 -12.25 4.58 2.63
N MET A 197 -13.56 4.59 2.81
CA MET A 197 -14.44 3.53 2.29
C MET A 197 -14.50 3.55 0.77
N ASP A 198 -14.56 4.72 0.15
CA ASP A 198 -14.57 4.84 -1.31
C ASP A 198 -13.24 4.40 -1.92
N ALA A 199 -12.09 4.73 -1.29
CA ALA A 199 -10.78 4.22 -1.69
C ALA A 199 -10.72 2.68 -1.61
N THR A 200 -11.21 2.09 -0.51
CA THR A 200 -11.27 0.63 -0.34
C THR A 200 -12.16 -0.03 -1.41
N ILE A 201 -13.37 0.52 -1.64
CA ILE A 201 -14.30 0.01 -2.65
C ILE A 201 -13.69 0.11 -4.04
N HIS A 202 -13.01 1.21 -4.36
CA HIS A 202 -12.35 1.41 -5.64
C HIS A 202 -11.27 0.35 -5.88
N LEU A 203 -10.37 0.13 -4.91
CA LEU A 203 -9.34 -0.90 -5.00
C LEU A 203 -9.94 -2.29 -5.28
N ILE A 204 -10.94 -2.70 -4.50
CA ILE A 204 -11.57 -4.02 -4.65
C ILE A 204 -12.27 -4.15 -6.00
N LYS A 205 -13.03 -3.13 -6.43
CA LYS A 205 -13.73 -3.13 -7.73
C LYS A 205 -12.75 -3.28 -8.88
N THR A 206 -11.67 -2.51 -8.89
CA THR A 206 -10.70 -2.57 -9.98
C THR A 206 -10.02 -3.95 -10.04
N VAL A 207 -9.72 -4.60 -8.90
CA VAL A 207 -9.19 -5.98 -8.89
C VAL A 207 -10.18 -6.97 -9.53
N TYR A 208 -11.49 -6.83 -9.31
CA TYR A 208 -12.50 -7.61 -10.04
C TYR A 208 -12.48 -7.32 -11.54
N GLU A 209 -12.39 -6.04 -11.93
CA GLU A 209 -12.34 -5.61 -13.34
C GLU A 209 -11.08 -6.11 -14.07
N MET A 210 -9.98 -6.31 -13.33
CA MET A 210 -8.74 -6.92 -13.83
C MET A 210 -8.85 -8.45 -14.04
N GLY A 211 -10.00 -9.05 -13.75
CA GLY A 211 -10.30 -10.46 -14.06
C GLY A 211 -9.93 -11.46 -12.94
N VAL A 212 -9.54 -10.97 -11.76
CA VAL A 212 -9.18 -11.81 -10.61
C VAL A 212 -10.44 -12.41 -9.99
N ASN A 213 -10.45 -13.73 -9.75
CA ASN A 213 -11.57 -14.43 -9.12
C ASN A 213 -11.54 -14.26 -7.59
N VAL A 214 -11.81 -13.05 -7.10
CA VAL A 214 -11.83 -12.74 -5.66
C VAL A 214 -13.03 -13.40 -4.96
N ARG A 215 -12.74 -14.23 -3.94
CA ARG A 215 -13.73 -15.00 -3.18
C ARG A 215 -13.73 -14.72 -1.69
N GLU A 216 -12.61 -14.28 -1.14
CA GLU A 216 -12.48 -13.89 0.25
C GLU A 216 -11.89 -12.50 0.34
N ILE A 217 -12.49 -11.62 1.13
CA ILE A 217 -12.04 -10.25 1.35
C ILE A 217 -11.86 -10.03 2.85
N TYR A 218 -10.67 -9.63 3.25
CA TYR A 218 -10.29 -9.34 4.63
C TYR A 218 -9.85 -7.88 4.73
N ILE A 219 -10.39 -7.14 5.70
CA ILE A 219 -10.16 -5.69 5.81
C ILE A 219 -9.86 -5.33 7.25
N ASP A 220 -8.75 -4.60 7.48
CA ASP A 220 -8.51 -3.96 8.77
C ASP A 220 -9.40 -2.74 8.97
N THR A 221 -9.87 -2.54 10.19
CA THR A 221 -10.59 -1.33 10.55
C THR A 221 -10.25 -0.84 11.94
N ILE A 222 -10.15 0.47 12.07
CA ILE A 222 -10.08 1.15 13.37
C ILE A 222 -11.49 1.32 13.98
N GLY A 223 -12.54 1.31 13.15
CA GLY A 223 -13.92 1.61 13.52
C GLY A 223 -14.74 0.41 13.99
N GLN A 224 -16.07 0.56 13.95
CA GLN A 224 -17.01 -0.54 14.21
C GLN A 224 -17.12 -1.43 12.96
N PRO A 225 -16.76 -2.72 13.01
CA PRO A 225 -16.72 -3.56 11.81
C PRO A 225 -18.10 -3.82 11.18
N GLY A 226 -19.14 -3.98 11.99
CA GLY A 226 -20.46 -4.45 11.55
C GLY A 226 -21.13 -3.62 10.44
N PRO A 227 -21.29 -2.29 10.61
CA PRO A 227 -21.86 -1.44 9.56
C PRO A 227 -21.02 -1.45 8.28
N TYR A 228 -19.69 -1.47 8.42
CA TYR A 228 -18.77 -1.45 7.28
C TYR A 228 -18.87 -2.74 6.48
N GLN A 229 -18.82 -3.89 7.16
CA GLN A 229 -18.96 -5.21 6.55
C GLN A 229 -20.29 -5.34 5.81
N LYS A 230 -21.41 -4.98 6.45
CA LYS A 230 -22.74 -5.05 5.81
C LYS A 230 -22.84 -4.22 4.53
N LYS A 231 -22.17 -3.06 4.48
CA LYS A 231 -22.15 -2.23 3.28
C LYS A 231 -21.33 -2.91 2.17
N LEU A 232 -20.18 -3.47 2.50
CA LEU A 232 -19.34 -4.18 1.53
C LEU A 232 -20.00 -5.46 1.02
N GLU A 233 -20.67 -6.23 1.87
CA GLU A 233 -21.40 -7.46 1.48
C GLU A 233 -22.49 -7.17 0.45
N ARG A 234 -23.12 -5.99 0.52
CA ARG A 234 -24.09 -5.54 -0.48
C ARG A 234 -23.43 -5.18 -1.81
N ILE A 235 -22.20 -4.66 -1.79
CA ILE A 235 -21.46 -4.24 -2.98
C ILE A 235 -20.80 -5.44 -3.66
N PHE A 236 -20.28 -6.39 -2.89
CA PHE A 236 -19.56 -7.57 -3.36
C PHE A 236 -20.22 -8.88 -2.88
N PRO A 237 -21.46 -9.18 -3.32
CA PRO A 237 -22.25 -10.30 -2.80
C PRO A 237 -21.69 -11.69 -3.14
N THR A 238 -20.70 -11.78 -4.03
CA THR A 238 -20.10 -13.03 -4.50
C THR A 238 -18.86 -13.47 -3.70
N ALA A 239 -18.37 -12.62 -2.80
CA ALA A 239 -17.25 -12.91 -1.91
C ALA A 239 -17.70 -13.01 -0.45
N SER A 240 -17.01 -13.84 0.32
CA SER A 240 -17.04 -13.80 1.77
C SER A 240 -16.25 -12.58 2.25
N ILE A 241 -16.85 -11.73 3.07
CA ILE A 241 -16.22 -10.49 3.55
C ILE A 241 -16.09 -10.55 5.06
N THR A 242 -14.87 -10.31 5.55
CA THR A 242 -14.59 -10.17 6.98
C THR A 242 -13.93 -8.82 7.22
N VAL A 243 -14.58 -7.97 8.01
CA VAL A 243 -13.98 -6.75 8.53
C VAL A 243 -13.64 -6.99 9.99
N ALA A 244 -12.38 -6.78 10.38
CA ALA A 244 -11.92 -7.03 11.73
C ALA A 244 -10.98 -5.92 12.21
N LYS A 245 -10.83 -5.78 13.53
CA LYS A 245 -9.78 -4.95 14.11
C LYS A 245 -8.51 -5.77 14.22
N LYS A 246 -7.34 -5.17 13.95
CA LYS A 246 -6.05 -5.86 13.94
C LYS A 246 -6.07 -7.04 12.95
N ALA A 247 -6.72 -6.85 11.81
CA ALA A 247 -6.84 -7.87 10.79
C ALA A 247 -5.47 -8.23 10.18
N ASP A 248 -4.52 -7.31 10.21
CA ASP A 248 -3.12 -7.52 9.84
C ASP A 248 -2.43 -8.59 10.70
N SER A 249 -2.74 -8.66 11.99
CA SER A 249 -2.25 -9.73 12.87
C SER A 249 -2.96 -11.08 12.67
N LEU A 250 -4.10 -11.11 11.97
CA LEU A 250 -4.97 -12.28 11.85
C LEU A 250 -4.91 -12.93 10.46
N TYR A 251 -4.72 -12.12 9.42
CA TYR A 251 -4.83 -12.53 8.02
C TYR A 251 -3.57 -12.11 7.26
N PRO A 252 -2.76 -13.06 6.76
CA PRO A 252 -1.48 -12.74 6.13
C PRO A 252 -1.59 -11.81 4.90
N CYS A 253 -2.68 -11.93 4.13
CA CYS A 253 -2.94 -11.02 3.01
C CYS A 253 -3.20 -9.56 3.47
N VAL A 254 -3.75 -9.34 4.67
CA VAL A 254 -3.93 -8.00 5.24
C VAL A 254 -2.59 -7.47 5.74
N SER A 255 -1.75 -8.31 6.37
CA SER A 255 -0.36 -7.93 6.70
C SER A 255 0.40 -7.47 5.46
N ALA A 256 0.32 -8.23 4.35
CA ALA A 256 0.94 -7.86 3.09
C ALA A 256 0.39 -6.55 2.49
N ALA A 257 -0.93 -6.32 2.57
CA ALA A 257 -1.53 -5.05 2.18
C ALA A 257 -1.00 -3.87 3.03
N SER A 258 -0.80 -4.08 4.32
CA SER A 258 -0.24 -3.06 5.21
C SER A 258 1.23 -2.76 4.94
N VAL A 259 2.03 -3.75 4.54
CA VAL A 259 3.39 -3.52 4.02
C VAL A 259 3.34 -2.60 2.79
N CYS A 260 2.48 -2.90 1.81
CA CYS A 260 2.33 -2.07 0.61
C CYS A 260 1.94 -0.62 0.95
N ALA A 261 0.98 -0.45 1.87
CA ALA A 261 0.52 0.87 2.31
C ALA A 261 1.62 1.65 3.06
N LYS A 262 2.28 1.03 4.04
CA LYS A 262 3.30 1.68 4.88
C LYS A 262 4.54 2.05 4.08
N VAL A 263 5.08 1.12 3.29
CA VAL A 263 6.29 1.39 2.48
C VAL A 263 6.02 2.50 1.46
N THR A 264 4.86 2.46 0.78
CA THR A 264 4.48 3.53 -0.16
C THR A 264 4.34 4.87 0.56
N ARG A 265 3.66 4.91 1.71
CA ARG A 265 3.49 6.14 2.50
C ARG A 265 4.82 6.70 2.96
N ASP A 266 5.65 5.87 3.58
CA ASP A 266 6.91 6.30 4.19
C ASP A 266 7.84 6.85 3.10
N ARG A 267 7.94 6.16 1.95
CA ARG A 267 8.73 6.67 0.81
C ARG A 267 8.12 7.91 0.15
N ALA A 268 6.80 8.01 0.05
CA ALA A 268 6.14 9.22 -0.45
C ALA A 268 6.41 10.43 0.44
N LEU A 269 6.43 10.24 1.77
CA LEU A 269 6.80 11.27 2.72
C LEU A 269 8.27 11.70 2.56
N GLU A 270 9.19 10.75 2.44
CA GLU A 270 10.61 11.05 2.19
C GLU A 270 10.80 11.87 0.90
N VAL A 271 10.15 11.46 -0.21
CA VAL A 271 10.22 12.20 -1.48
C VAL A 271 9.68 13.63 -1.35
N LEU A 272 8.57 13.83 -0.62
CA LEU A 272 8.03 15.16 -0.34
C LEU A 272 8.97 15.98 0.56
N TYR A 273 9.63 15.33 1.52
CA TYR A 273 10.58 15.98 2.42
C TYR A 273 11.82 16.44 1.68
N GLU A 274 12.41 15.56 0.86
CA GLU A 274 13.59 15.83 0.04
C GLU A 274 13.33 17.03 -0.88
N ALA A 275 12.16 17.09 -1.52
CA ALA A 275 11.76 18.22 -2.35
C ALA A 275 11.58 19.53 -1.54
N TYR A 276 11.07 19.44 -0.31
CA TYR A 276 10.94 20.59 0.59
C TYR A 276 12.31 21.08 1.11
N GLY A 277 13.15 20.16 1.58
CA GLY A 277 14.47 20.45 2.14
C GLY A 277 15.45 20.99 1.11
N GLY A 278 15.44 20.43 -0.11
CA GLY A 278 16.25 20.93 -1.23
C GLY A 278 15.86 22.33 -1.71
N SER A 279 14.68 22.82 -1.36
CA SER A 279 14.26 24.21 -1.63
C SER A 279 14.71 25.22 -0.55
N ASN A 280 15.18 24.73 0.61
CA ASN A 280 15.61 25.58 1.72
C ASN A 280 17.13 25.82 1.77
N GLU A 281 17.94 25.09 0.99
CA GLU A 281 19.38 25.41 0.86
C GLU A 281 19.59 26.76 0.14
N ASP A 282 18.69 27.14 -0.77
CA ASP A 282 18.71 28.45 -1.45
C ASP A 282 18.17 29.60 -0.58
N ALA A 283 17.44 29.31 0.51
CA ALA A 283 16.85 30.33 1.40
C ALA A 283 17.79 30.80 2.52
N VAL A 284 18.96 30.17 2.69
CA VAL A 284 19.92 30.52 3.75
C VAL A 284 20.80 31.72 3.36
N GLU A 285 20.84 32.13 2.08
CA GLU A 285 21.65 33.28 1.64
C GLU A 285 20.95 34.65 1.85
N ASP A 286 19.62 34.71 1.89
CA ASP A 286 18.88 35.99 1.94
C ASP A 286 18.75 36.61 3.35
N VAL A 287 19.20 35.94 4.41
CA VAL A 287 19.18 36.47 5.78
C VAL A 287 20.52 37.13 6.20
N ALA A 288 21.53 37.13 5.32
CA ALA A 288 22.87 37.64 5.62
C ALA A 288 23.12 39.11 5.24
N MET A 289 22.12 39.86 4.76
CA MET A 289 22.27 41.27 4.38
C MET A 289 21.25 42.16 5.11
N GLY A 290 21.48 42.34 6.41
CA GLY A 290 20.82 43.37 7.23
C GLY A 290 21.87 44.08 8.09
N ASP A 291 22.12 45.35 7.76
CA ASP A 291 23.11 46.25 8.36
C ASP A 291 23.16 46.23 9.90
N SER A 292 24.38 46.09 10.45
CA SER A 292 24.79 46.81 11.66
C SER A 292 26.31 46.82 11.82
N GLU A 293 26.93 47.96 11.53
CA GLU A 293 28.25 48.35 12.04
C GLU A 293 28.12 48.64 13.54
N ASP A 294 28.59 47.77 14.43
CA ASP A 294 29.34 48.16 15.63
C ASP A 294 30.03 46.96 16.29
N ALA A 295 31.20 47.20 16.86
CA ALA A 295 32.13 46.21 17.37
C ALA A 295 31.70 45.58 18.70
N THR A 296 32.03 44.30 18.91
CA THR A 296 32.81 43.79 20.06
C THR A 296 33.10 42.30 19.91
N GLU A 297 34.39 41.94 20.04
CA GLU A 297 34.88 40.57 20.06
C GLU A 297 34.33 39.81 21.28
N GLY A 298 33.50 38.80 21.04
CA GLY A 298 32.97 37.93 22.07
C GLY A 298 32.33 36.69 21.45
N GLU A 299 33.01 35.56 21.60
CA GLU A 299 32.54 34.17 21.40
C GLU A 299 31.44 33.97 20.34
N ALA A 300 31.85 33.60 19.13
CA ALA A 300 30.98 33.01 18.13
C ALA A 300 30.40 31.69 18.66
N LYS A 301 29.27 31.75 19.37
CA LYS A 301 28.39 30.60 19.53
C LYS A 301 27.86 30.27 18.15
N ALA A 302 28.36 29.18 17.57
CA ALA A 302 27.73 28.56 16.42
C ALA A 302 26.24 28.41 16.73
N ALA A 303 25.39 29.13 15.99
CA ALA A 303 23.96 28.91 16.03
C ALA A 303 23.71 27.43 15.72
N PRO A 304 22.88 26.73 16.50
CA PRO A 304 22.62 25.33 16.22
C PRO A 304 21.98 25.26 14.83
N VAL A 305 22.64 24.59 13.90
CA VAL A 305 22.01 24.13 12.66
C VAL A 305 20.94 23.14 13.12
N VAL A 306 19.72 23.63 13.33
CA VAL A 306 18.60 22.77 13.66
C VAL A 306 18.32 21.97 12.40
N GLU A 307 18.76 20.71 12.39
CA GLU A 307 18.35 19.75 11.35
C GLU A 307 16.85 19.91 11.16
N ALA A 308 16.45 20.32 9.96
CA ALA A 308 15.11 20.80 9.66
C ALA A 308 14.06 19.67 9.58
N ASP A 309 14.21 18.63 10.41
CA ASP A 309 13.33 17.47 10.47
C ASP A 309 11.92 17.87 10.91
N TRP A 310 10.93 17.54 10.09
CA TRP A 310 9.50 17.75 10.38
C TRP A 310 8.92 16.72 11.37
N GLY A 311 9.76 15.82 11.90
CA GLY A 311 9.40 14.79 12.87
C GLY A 311 8.58 13.65 12.27
N SER A 312 7.82 12.97 13.12
CA SER A 312 7.00 11.79 12.75
C SER A 312 5.76 12.11 11.90
N GLY A 313 5.43 13.40 11.74
CA GLY A 313 4.20 13.87 11.12
C GLY A 313 2.93 13.73 11.98
N TYR A 314 3.02 13.17 13.19
CA TYR A 314 1.90 13.10 14.12
C TYR A 314 1.73 14.41 14.90
N PRO A 315 0.49 14.85 15.18
CA PRO A 315 0.25 16.09 15.92
C PRO A 315 0.74 16.03 17.37
N SER A 316 0.92 14.84 17.94
CA SER A 316 1.47 14.65 19.28
C SER A 316 2.99 14.82 19.35
N ASP A 317 3.69 14.86 18.21
CA ASP A 317 5.12 15.06 18.14
C ASP A 317 5.46 16.56 18.21
N ALA A 318 6.28 16.92 19.19
CA ALA A 318 6.72 18.30 19.40
C ALA A 318 7.51 18.85 18.22
N ARG A 319 8.30 18.01 17.52
CA ARG A 319 9.06 18.39 16.33
C ARG A 319 8.12 18.74 15.18
N CYS A 320 7.11 17.90 14.93
CA CYS A 320 6.08 18.16 13.93
C CYS A 320 5.28 19.45 14.22
N SER A 321 4.84 19.63 15.46
CA SER A 321 4.13 20.85 15.87
C SER A 321 4.98 22.12 15.71
N THR A 322 6.29 22.03 16.01
CA THR A 322 7.22 23.15 15.85
C THR A 322 7.47 23.46 14.38
N TRP A 323 7.67 22.43 13.56
CA TRP A 323 7.82 22.56 12.12
C TRP A 323 6.59 23.22 11.50
N LEU A 324 5.37 22.77 11.82
CA LEU A 324 4.13 23.38 11.32
C LEU A 324 4.07 24.87 11.63
N LYS A 325 4.27 25.27 12.89
CA LYS A 325 4.22 26.69 13.30
C LYS A 325 5.24 27.57 12.59
N ARG A 326 6.41 27.01 12.25
CA ARG A 326 7.48 27.75 11.55
C ARG A 326 7.17 27.96 10.07
N ASN A 327 6.38 27.07 9.45
CA ASN A 327 6.11 27.07 8.02
C ASN A 327 4.68 27.51 7.68
N ILE A 328 4.09 28.40 8.50
CA ILE A 328 2.79 29.03 8.21
C ILE A 328 3.04 30.28 7.39
N ASP A 329 2.59 30.29 6.13
CA ASP A 329 2.59 31.52 5.33
C ASP A 329 1.45 32.45 5.82
N PRO A 330 1.71 33.76 6.00
CA PRO A 330 0.72 34.68 6.55
C PRO A 330 -0.54 34.85 5.69
N VAL A 331 -0.49 34.49 4.40
CA VAL A 331 -1.61 34.59 3.45
C VAL A 331 -2.17 33.22 3.09
N PHE A 332 -1.30 32.25 2.80
CA PHE A 332 -1.69 30.94 2.28
C PHE A 332 -1.88 29.86 3.35
N GLY A 333 -1.46 30.14 4.59
CA GLY A 333 -1.52 29.20 5.70
C GLY A 333 -0.29 28.32 5.79
#